data_AF-A0A937D3C4-F1
#
_entry.id   AF-A0A937D3C4-F1
#
_cell.length_a   1.000
_cell.length_b   1.000
_cell.length_c   1.000
_cell.angle_alpha   90.00
_cell.angle_beta   90.00
_cell.angle_gamma   90.00
#
_symmetry.space_group_name_H-M   'P 1'
#
loop_
_entity.id
_entity.type
_entity.pdbx_description
1 polymer ?
#
loop_
_entity_poly.entity_id
_entity_poly.type
_entity_poly.pdbx_seq_one_letter_code
_entity_poly.pdbx_strand_id
1 'polypeptide(L)'
;MTEEEIERNAREDHDNPPASDAELARAAAARAVRRARERTGLSQAKFAERFQINLARLKDWEQGRFMPNTVALAYLKVIETDPKAVARAIDAA
;
A
#
# COMPACT_ATOMS: atom_id res chain seq x y z
N MET A 1 8.43 -26.74 -19.95
CA MET A 1 7.53 -25.58 -20.10
C MET A 1 8.39 -24.35 -20.18
N THR A 2 8.30 -23.59 -21.26
CA THR A 2 8.99 -22.31 -21.43
C THR A 2 8.18 -21.18 -20.78
N GLU A 3 8.80 -20.03 -20.51
CA GLU A 3 8.11 -18.83 -20.03
C GLU A 3 6.99 -18.39 -20.99
N GLU A 4 7.25 -18.49 -22.30
CA GLU A 4 6.29 -18.17 -23.35
C GLU A 4 5.09 -19.13 -23.38
N GLU A 5 5.32 -20.42 -23.10
CA GLU A 5 4.25 -21.40 -22.96
C GLU A 5 3.39 -21.13 -21.72
N ILE A 6 4.01 -20.71 -20.60
CA ILE A 6 3.30 -20.35 -19.38
C ILE A 6 2.42 -19.11 -19.62
N GLU A 7 2.96 -18.07 -20.22
CA GLU A 7 2.23 -16.81 -20.46
C GLU A 7 1.06 -17.01 -21.43
N ARG A 8 1.26 -17.80 -22.50
CA ARG A 8 0.18 -18.13 -23.45
C ARG A 8 -0.95 -18.89 -22.75
N ASN A 9 -0.63 -19.94 -21.99
CA ASN A 9 -1.63 -20.72 -21.27
C ASN A 9 -2.41 -19.86 -20.26
N ALA A 10 -1.73 -18.94 -19.56
CA ALA A 10 -2.38 -18.01 -18.63
C ALA A 10 -3.31 -17.02 -19.35
N ARG A 11 -2.92 -16.51 -20.52
CA ARG A 11 -3.77 -15.60 -21.32
C ARG A 11 -5.00 -16.30 -21.91
N GLU A 12 -4.90 -17.61 -22.18
CA GLU A 12 -6.00 -18.43 -22.69
C GLU A 12 -6.97 -18.87 -21.57
N ASP A 13 -6.55 -18.89 -20.31
CA ASP A 13 -7.40 -19.14 -19.13
C ASP A 13 -8.18 -17.88 -18.74
N HIS A 14 -9.47 -17.85 -19.12
CA HIS A 14 -10.37 -16.73 -18.82
C HIS A 14 -10.68 -16.58 -17.32
N ASP A 15 -10.57 -17.64 -16.51
CA ASP A 15 -10.89 -17.59 -15.08
C ASP A 15 -9.71 -17.12 -14.23
N ASN A 16 -8.50 -17.14 -14.78
CA ASN A 16 -7.29 -16.69 -14.10
C ASN A 16 -6.30 -15.99 -15.06
N PRO A 17 -6.70 -14.86 -15.66
CA PRO A 17 -5.82 -14.13 -16.55
C PRO A 17 -4.65 -13.49 -15.78
N PRO A 18 -3.53 -13.19 -16.45
CA PRO A 18 -2.46 -12.39 -15.87
C PRO A 18 -2.98 -11.05 -15.34
N ALA A 19 -2.44 -10.61 -14.21
CA ALA A 19 -2.78 -9.30 -13.65
C ALA A 19 -2.41 -8.17 -14.61
N SER A 20 -3.30 -7.19 -14.75
CA SER A 20 -3.05 -5.96 -15.49
C SER A 20 -2.00 -5.07 -14.79
N ASP A 21 -1.37 -4.18 -15.53
CA ASP A 21 -0.43 -3.19 -14.99
C ASP A 21 -1.05 -2.35 -13.85
N ALA A 22 -2.34 -2.01 -13.98
CA ALA A 22 -3.07 -1.26 -12.97
C ALA A 22 -3.28 -2.07 -11.67
N GLU A 23 -3.47 -3.39 -11.76
CA GLU A 23 -3.57 -4.28 -10.60
C GLU A 23 -2.21 -4.48 -9.94
N LEU A 24 -1.15 -4.65 -10.73
CA LEU A 24 0.22 -4.72 -10.24
C LEU A 24 0.61 -3.43 -9.51
N ALA A 25 0.28 -2.27 -10.08
CA ALA A 25 0.52 -0.97 -9.46
C ALA A 25 -0.25 -0.79 -8.14
N ARG A 26 -1.53 -1.19 -8.10
CA ARG A 26 -2.33 -1.17 -6.86
C ARG A 26 -1.75 -2.10 -5.80
N ALA A 27 -1.35 -3.31 -6.17
CA ALA A 27 -0.72 -4.25 -5.24
C ALA A 27 0.62 -3.73 -4.71
N ALA A 28 1.42 -3.07 -5.56
CA ALA A 28 2.67 -2.43 -5.14
C ALA A 28 2.42 -1.29 -4.16
N ALA A 29 1.43 -0.44 -4.42
CA ALA A 29 1.03 0.64 -3.52
C ALA A 29 0.51 0.10 -2.18
N ALA A 30 -0.33 -0.94 -2.20
CA ALA A 30 -0.83 -1.61 -1.00
C ALA A 30 0.31 -2.15 -0.13
N ARG A 31 1.31 -2.80 -0.74
CA ARG A 31 2.52 -3.23 -0.04
C ARG A 31 3.30 -2.05 0.55
N ALA A 32 3.41 -0.93 -0.17
CA ALA A 32 4.09 0.26 0.33
C ALA A 32 3.40 0.86 1.57
N VAL A 33 2.07 0.93 1.56
CA VAL A 33 1.29 1.39 2.71
C VAL A 33 1.51 0.48 3.93
N ARG A 34 1.41 -0.85 3.73
CA ARG A 34 1.66 -1.82 4.81
C ARG A 34 3.07 -1.69 5.39
N ARG A 35 4.10 -1.56 4.55
CA ARG A 35 5.49 -1.39 5.00
C ARG A 35 5.68 -0.12 5.83
N ALA A 36 5.08 1.00 5.42
CA ALA A 36 5.14 2.24 6.18
C ALA A 36 4.58 2.06 7.60
N ARG A 37 3.46 1.34 7.73
CA ARG A 37 2.89 0.99 9.05
C ARG A 37 3.74 0.01 9.84
N GLU A 38 4.18 -1.07 9.22
CA GLU A 38 4.91 -2.15 9.90
C GLU A 38 6.23 -1.64 10.49
N ARG A 39 6.91 -0.69 9.83
CA ARG A 39 8.10 -0.03 10.37
C ARG A 39 7.89 0.72 11.68
N THR A 40 6.65 1.10 12.01
CA THR A 40 6.35 1.76 13.27
C THR A 40 5.99 0.78 14.39
N GLY A 41 5.80 -0.51 14.07
CA GLY A 41 5.34 -1.53 15.03
C GLY A 41 3.90 -1.32 15.51
N LEU A 42 3.10 -0.50 14.82
CA LEU A 42 1.73 -0.18 15.24
C LEU A 42 0.70 -1.06 14.52
N SER A 43 -0.41 -1.34 15.21
CA SER A 43 -1.61 -1.88 14.58
C SER A 43 -2.21 -0.86 13.61
N GLN A 44 -3.07 -1.30 12.69
CA GLN A 44 -3.75 -0.39 11.75
C GLN A 44 -4.47 0.77 12.46
N ALA A 45 -5.21 0.47 13.53
CA ALA A 45 -5.92 1.49 14.31
C ALA A 45 -4.97 2.50 14.95
N LYS A 46 -3.90 2.03 15.62
CA LYS A 46 -2.91 2.91 16.25
C LYS A 46 -2.12 3.74 15.24
N PHE A 47 -1.81 3.17 14.07
CA PHE A 47 -1.13 3.90 13.00
C PHE A 47 -2.03 4.99 12.40
N ALA A 48 -3.29 4.64 12.11
CA ALA A 48 -4.30 5.57 11.62
C ALA A 48 -4.47 6.76 12.57
N GLU A 49 -4.62 6.49 13.87
CA GLU A 49 -4.70 7.51 14.91
C GLU A 49 -3.41 8.35 14.99
N ARG A 50 -2.25 7.69 15.11
CA ARG A 50 -0.95 8.36 15.32
C ARG A 50 -0.59 9.34 14.22
N PHE A 51 -0.94 9.01 12.99
CA PHE A 51 -0.58 9.76 11.79
C PHE A 51 -1.76 10.46 11.13
N GLN A 52 -2.90 10.59 11.84
CA GLN A 52 -4.09 11.30 11.37
C GLN A 52 -4.59 10.82 10.00
N ILE A 53 -4.56 9.50 9.78
CA ILE A 53 -5.10 8.84 8.59
C ILE A 53 -6.43 8.20 8.96
N ASN A 54 -7.45 8.38 8.12
CA ASN A 54 -8.72 7.67 8.32
C ASN A 54 -8.51 6.15 8.27
N LEU A 55 -8.92 5.42 9.32
CA LEU A 55 -8.72 3.98 9.43
C LEU A 55 -9.37 3.18 8.29
N ALA A 56 -10.55 3.57 7.83
CA ALA A 56 -11.22 2.88 6.72
C ALA A 56 -10.41 3.03 5.43
N ARG A 57 -9.92 4.25 5.13
CA ARG A 57 -9.04 4.49 3.98
C ARG A 57 -7.73 3.72 4.08
N LEU A 58 -7.11 3.66 5.26
CA LEU A 58 -5.89 2.87 5.47
C LEU A 58 -6.14 1.39 5.16
N LYS A 59 -7.27 0.82 5.63
CA LYS A 59 -7.64 -0.57 5.34
C LYS A 59 -7.83 -0.80 3.84
N ASP A 60 -8.54 0.10 3.17
CA ASP A 60 -8.77 -0.02 1.72
C ASP A 60 -7.46 0.05 0.93
N TRP A 61 -6.54 0.92 1.33
CA TRP A 61 -5.21 1.01 0.72
C TRP A 61 -4.37 -0.23 0.97
N GLU A 62 -4.28 -0.69 2.23
CA GLU A 62 -3.51 -1.88 2.55
C GLU A 62 -4.06 -3.12 1.84
N GLN A 63 -5.37 -3.20 1.60
CA GLN A 63 -6.00 -4.29 0.86
C GLN A 63 -5.97 -4.10 -0.66
N GLY A 64 -5.48 -2.96 -1.18
CA GLY A 64 -5.43 -2.67 -2.60
C GLY A 64 -6.81 -2.40 -3.23
N ARG A 65 -7.85 -2.18 -2.40
CA ARG A 65 -9.21 -1.85 -2.87
C ARG A 65 -9.25 -0.47 -3.53
N PHE A 66 -8.43 0.46 -3.03
CA PHE A 66 -8.25 1.78 -3.62
C PHE A 66 -6.79 2.18 -3.71
N MET A 67 -6.45 2.95 -4.75
CA MET A 67 -5.14 3.57 -4.90
C MET A 67 -5.03 4.79 -3.98
N PRO A 68 -3.99 4.90 -3.13
CA PRO A 68 -3.70 6.15 -2.43
C PRO A 68 -3.37 7.24 -3.46
N ASN A 69 -3.82 8.47 -3.21
CA ASN A 69 -3.44 9.59 -4.06
C ASN A 69 -1.97 9.98 -3.82
N THR A 70 -1.43 10.84 -4.70
CA THR A 70 -0.02 11.25 -4.65
C THR A 70 0.38 11.87 -3.31
N VAL A 71 -0.51 12.64 -2.68
CA VAL A 71 -0.27 13.26 -1.36
C VAL A 71 -0.16 12.19 -0.27
N ALA A 72 -1.06 11.21 -0.24
CA ALA A 72 -1.01 10.10 0.70
C ALA A 72 0.26 9.26 0.52
N LEU A 73 0.66 9.00 -0.73
CA LEU A 73 1.91 8.28 -1.02
C LEU A 73 3.14 9.05 -0.51
N ALA A 74 3.21 10.37 -0.77
CA ALA A 74 4.29 11.20 -0.28
C ALA A 74 4.34 11.21 1.25
N TYR A 75 3.18 11.37 1.91
CA TYR A 75 3.10 11.37 3.37
C TYR A 75 3.54 10.03 3.97
N LEU A 76 3.03 8.91 3.43
CA LEU A 76 3.44 7.57 3.85
C LEU A 76 4.94 7.34 3.64
N LYS A 77 5.55 7.91 2.59
CA LYS A 77 6.98 7.82 2.36
C LYS A 77 7.80 8.56 3.43
N VAL A 78 7.32 9.72 3.86
CA VAL A 78 7.96 10.48 4.96
C VAL A 78 7.83 9.71 6.28
N ILE A 79 6.65 9.15 6.58
CA ILE A 79 6.44 8.28 7.76
C ILE A 79 7.37 7.06 7.72
N GLU A 80 7.48 6.40 6.56
CA GLU A 80 8.38 5.26 6.38
C GLU A 80 9.84 5.63 6.71
N THR A 81 10.26 6.84 6.32
CA THR A 81 11.64 7.31 6.45
C THR A 81 11.99 7.67 7.90
N ASP A 82 11.19 8.53 8.54
CA ASP A 82 11.37 8.91 9.95
C ASP A 82 10.02 9.05 10.66
N PRO A 83 9.46 7.93 11.17
CA PRO A 83 8.15 7.96 11.82
C PRO A 83 8.19 8.77 13.11
N LYS A 84 9.34 8.88 13.77
CA LYS A 84 9.51 9.65 15.02
C LYS A 84 9.49 11.15 14.75
N ALA A 85 10.09 11.62 13.66
CA ALA A 85 10.04 13.03 13.30
C ALA A 85 8.62 13.46 12.92
N VAL A 86 7.92 12.68 12.08
CA VAL A 86 6.53 12.97 11.73
C VAL A 86 5.65 12.99 12.98
N ALA A 87 5.81 11.99 13.84
CA ALA A 87 5.17 11.91 15.13
C ALA A 87 5.33 13.18 15.97
N ARG A 88 6.58 13.66 16.15
CA ARG A 88 6.86 14.90 16.88
C ARG A 88 6.25 16.13 16.22
N ALA A 89 6.26 16.19 14.89
CA ALA A 89 5.72 17.32 14.15
C ALA A 89 4.19 17.44 14.33
N ILE A 90 3.48 16.30 14.37
CA ILE A 90 2.04 16.26 14.64
C ILE A 90 1.74 16.69 16.08
N ASP A 91 2.52 16.23 17.05
CA ASP A 91 2.28 16.53 18.46
C ASP A 91 2.57 18.01 18.82
N ALA A 92 3.33 18.72 17.98
CA ALA A 92 3.68 20.13 18.15
C ALA A 92 2.68 21.09 17.48
N ALA A 93 1.70 20.58 16.74
CA ALA A 93 0.65 21.34 16.07
C ALA A 93 -0.57 21.53 16.96
#